data_AF-A0A1C6YFW6-F1
#
_entry.id   AF-A0A1C6YFW6-F1
#
_cell.length_a   1.000
_cell.length_b   1.000
_cell.length_c   1.000
_cell.angle_alpha   90.00
_cell.angle_beta   90.00
_cell.angle_gamma   90.00
#
_symmetry.space_group_name_H-M   'P 1'
#
loop_
_entity.id
_entity.type
_entity.pdbx_description
1 polymer ?
#
loop_
_entity_poly.entity_id
_entity_poly.type
_entity_poly.pdbx_seq_one_letter_code
_entity_poly.pdbx_strand_id
1 'polypeptide(L)'
;MWDQLRDLENSQMENTNRQATPSSHGRYRSFIYIFLAMILSFGLIISYYALSEEPEDFELNCDDLNTKCVNYKYPHFKPSRLAIVDVHPENNNVILRSNMPLFNGAFSEEMLRKEIKRLMESSGLAYDDKMSLNIISFLRNTSYEGCCYTIERCSVKSDMITNYPILGTSINPYDVDPKIRNKELATLNWDSDNLIERVTELNNKFNAVKNTIFLVHCRHGRDRTGEFVAAYRMLIKRDKFIDVIKANEQMGIGTTNIYIEMEKWLCLYLEKVMGFPDVGCFDLKYDKQQHPKK
;
A
#
# COMPACT_ATOMS: atom_id res chain seq x y z
N MET A 1 -0.94 -0.77 -83.79
CA MET A 1 -1.11 0.51 -84.51
C MET A 1 -0.98 1.57 -83.43
N TRP A 2 0.21 2.15 -83.23
CA TRP A 2 0.68 3.35 -83.97
C TRP A 2 -0.42 4.43 -83.91
N ASP A 3 -0.23 5.65 -83.43
CA ASP A 3 1.01 6.36 -83.13
C ASP A 3 0.68 7.74 -82.53
N GLN A 4 1.74 8.43 -82.07
CA GLN A 4 1.92 9.89 -82.21
C GLN A 4 0.91 10.85 -81.57
N LEU A 5 1.36 11.56 -80.53
CA LEU A 5 1.47 13.02 -80.55
C LEU A 5 2.75 13.42 -79.81
N ARG A 6 3.84 13.57 -80.58
CA ARG A 6 4.50 14.85 -80.90
C ARG A 6 5.31 15.46 -79.77
N ASP A 7 6.61 15.21 -79.91
CA ASP A 7 7.67 16.20 -79.81
C ASP A 7 7.22 17.62 -80.24
N LEU A 8 7.41 18.58 -79.34
CA LEU A 8 7.97 19.89 -79.66
C LEU A 8 9.20 20.02 -78.74
N GLU A 9 10.38 19.71 -79.25
CA GLU A 9 11.26 20.61 -80.00
C GLU A 9 12.42 21.07 -79.12
N ASN A 10 13.55 20.41 -79.36
CA ASN A 10 14.89 20.82 -78.97
C ASN A 10 15.17 22.27 -79.37
N SER A 11 15.85 23.02 -78.52
CA SER A 11 17.14 23.63 -78.89
C SER A 11 17.75 24.39 -77.71
N GLN A 12 18.78 23.82 -77.09
CA GLN A 12 20.16 24.27 -77.26
C GLN A 12 21.06 23.57 -76.23
N MET A 13 22.12 22.99 -76.77
CA MET A 13 23.24 22.41 -76.02
C MET A 13 23.92 23.48 -75.17
N GLU A 14 24.26 23.15 -73.93
CA GLU A 14 25.62 23.42 -73.48
C GLU A 14 26.09 22.37 -72.47
N ASN A 15 27.22 21.75 -72.82
CA ASN A 15 27.96 20.81 -72.02
C ASN A 15 28.37 21.47 -70.69
N THR A 16 28.02 20.86 -69.57
CA THR A 16 28.91 20.89 -68.41
C THR A 16 28.83 19.58 -67.65
N ASN A 17 29.89 18.79 -67.80
CA ASN A 17 30.24 17.70 -66.91
C ASN A 17 30.12 18.14 -65.44
N ARG A 18 29.29 17.42 -64.67
CA ARG A 18 29.66 16.81 -63.37
C ARG A 18 28.47 16.02 -62.85
N GLN A 19 28.59 14.70 -62.90
CA GLN A 19 27.83 13.78 -62.06
C GLN A 19 27.99 14.21 -60.60
N ALA A 20 26.88 14.61 -59.97
CA ALA A 20 26.76 14.65 -58.53
C ALA A 20 25.41 14.02 -58.20
N THR A 21 25.42 12.70 -58.01
CA THR A 21 24.36 12.01 -57.29
C THR A 21 24.22 12.64 -55.91
N PRO A 22 23.03 13.13 -55.50
CA PRO A 22 22.84 13.55 -54.12
C PRO A 22 22.91 12.29 -53.25
N SER A 23 23.95 12.20 -52.45
CA SER A 23 24.23 11.02 -51.64
C SER A 23 23.06 10.75 -50.68
N SER A 24 22.37 9.63 -50.88
CA SER A 24 21.32 9.15 -49.97
C SER A 24 21.84 8.92 -48.54
N HIS A 25 23.17 8.92 -48.35
CA HIS A 25 23.87 8.77 -47.08
C HIS A 25 23.57 9.84 -46.02
N GLY A 26 23.16 11.06 -46.39
CA GLY A 26 22.90 12.14 -45.42
C GLY A 26 21.62 11.93 -44.58
N ARG A 27 20.56 11.38 -45.18
CA ARG A 27 19.27 11.17 -44.51
C ARG A 27 19.30 9.96 -43.56
N TYR A 28 20.02 8.91 -43.92
CA TYR A 28 20.21 7.74 -43.04
C TYR A 28 21.03 8.07 -41.80
N ARG A 29 22.03 8.94 -41.89
CA ARG A 29 22.81 9.37 -40.72
C ARG A 29 21.94 10.10 -39.69
N SER A 30 21.10 11.04 -40.14
CA SER A 30 20.18 11.76 -39.25
C SER A 30 19.17 10.81 -38.59
N PHE A 31 18.62 9.86 -39.34
CA PHE A 31 17.73 8.82 -38.78
C PHE A 31 18.44 7.94 -37.76
N ILE A 32 19.68 7.50 -38.03
CA ILE A 32 20.48 6.71 -37.09
C ILE A 32 20.75 7.49 -35.80
N TYR A 33 21.10 8.77 -35.87
CA TYR A 33 21.32 9.59 -34.66
C TYR A 33 20.04 9.79 -33.84
N ILE A 34 18.90 10.02 -34.49
CA ILE A 34 17.60 10.15 -33.81
C ILE A 34 17.20 8.83 -33.15
N PHE A 35 17.38 7.70 -33.86
CA PHE A 35 17.07 6.37 -33.35
C PHE A 35 17.98 6.00 -32.16
N LEU A 36 19.29 6.27 -32.26
CA LEU A 36 20.23 6.07 -31.15
C LEU A 36 19.89 6.96 -29.96
N ALA A 37 19.51 8.22 -30.19
CA ALA A 37 19.07 9.12 -29.13
C ALA A 37 17.80 8.62 -28.44
N MET A 38 16.82 8.10 -29.20
CA MET A 38 15.61 7.49 -28.62
C MET A 38 15.93 6.24 -27.81
N ILE A 39 16.81 5.36 -28.30
CA ILE A 39 17.25 4.17 -27.53
C ILE A 39 17.95 4.58 -26.24
N LEU A 40 18.84 5.57 -26.30
CA LEU A 40 19.57 6.04 -25.12
C LEU A 40 18.61 6.67 -24.10
N SER A 41 17.65 7.47 -24.57
CA SER A 41 16.60 8.07 -23.74
C SER A 41 15.73 7.01 -23.09
N PHE A 42 15.32 6.00 -23.85
CA PHE A 42 14.51 4.89 -23.35
C PHE A 42 15.28 4.02 -22.37
N GLY A 43 16.56 3.76 -22.63
CA GLY A 43 17.47 3.07 -21.71
C GLY A 43 17.64 3.84 -20.39
N LEU A 44 17.81 5.16 -20.46
CA LEU A 44 17.87 6.03 -19.27
C LEU A 44 16.56 6.02 -18.49
N ILE A 45 15.41 6.01 -19.17
CA ILE A 45 14.09 5.91 -18.54
C ILE A 45 13.94 4.54 -17.84
N ILE A 46 14.30 3.43 -18.50
CA ILE A 46 14.27 2.10 -17.89
C ILE A 46 15.21 2.03 -16.70
N SER A 47 16.44 2.52 -16.82
CA SER A 47 17.40 2.54 -15.71
C SER A 47 16.90 3.41 -14.56
N TYR A 48 16.27 4.55 -14.85
CA TYR A 48 15.64 5.38 -13.83
C TYR A 48 14.52 4.61 -13.12
N TYR A 49 13.63 3.96 -13.85
CA TYR A 49 12.57 3.15 -13.26
C TYR A 49 13.12 1.99 -12.42
N ALA A 50 14.06 1.21 -12.95
CA ALA A 50 14.70 0.10 -12.24
C ALA A 50 15.51 0.53 -11.00
N LEU A 51 16.04 1.77 -10.99
CA LEU A 51 16.71 2.35 -9.82
C LEU A 51 15.73 3.04 -8.85
N SER A 52 14.52 3.34 -9.29
CA SER A 52 13.47 4.02 -8.51
C SER A 52 12.40 3.09 -7.95
N GLU A 53 12.35 1.83 -8.42
CA GLU A 53 11.51 0.80 -7.81
C GLU A 53 11.88 0.68 -6.32
N GLU A 54 10.88 0.79 -5.44
CA GLU A 54 11.07 0.53 -4.02
C GLU A 54 11.71 -0.85 -3.85
N PRO A 55 12.65 -1.02 -2.91
CA PRO A 55 13.38 -2.27 -2.80
C PRO A 55 12.40 -3.42 -2.62
N GLU A 56 12.55 -4.42 -3.48
CA GLU A 56 11.92 -5.73 -3.40
C GLU A 56 12.07 -6.26 -1.96
N ASP A 57 11.01 -6.85 -1.42
CA ASP A 57 11.05 -7.45 -0.08
C ASP A 57 12.16 -8.51 -0.06
N PHE A 58 13.05 -8.43 0.92
CA PHE A 58 14.15 -9.39 1.07
C PHE A 58 13.62 -10.80 1.36
N GLU A 59 14.39 -11.81 0.99
CA GLU A 59 14.11 -13.18 1.40
C GLU A 59 14.22 -13.32 2.94
N LEU A 60 13.33 -14.12 3.53
CA LEU A 60 13.35 -14.36 4.98
C LEU A 60 14.58 -15.20 5.35
N ASN A 61 15.43 -14.66 6.23
CA ASN A 61 16.53 -15.39 6.83
C ASN A 61 16.56 -15.16 8.35
N CYS A 62 16.32 -16.21 9.14
CA CYS A 62 16.32 -16.11 10.60
C CYS A 62 17.71 -15.80 11.19
N ASP A 63 18.80 -16.08 10.47
CA ASP A 63 20.17 -15.71 10.89
C ASP A 63 20.40 -14.20 10.86
N ASP A 64 19.55 -13.44 10.16
CA ASP A 64 19.60 -11.98 10.17
C ASP A 64 19.39 -11.43 11.59
N LEU A 65 18.68 -12.15 12.47
CA LEU A 65 18.51 -11.77 13.88
C LEU A 65 19.85 -11.69 14.63
N ASN A 66 20.80 -12.57 14.31
CA ASN A 66 22.11 -12.67 14.94
C ASN A 66 23.20 -11.88 14.21
N THR A 67 22.90 -11.33 13.03
CA THR A 67 23.87 -10.63 12.19
C THR A 67 23.43 -9.19 11.92
N LYS A 68 22.51 -8.99 10.97
CA LYS A 68 22.05 -7.66 10.54
C LYS A 68 21.27 -6.92 11.62
N CYS A 69 20.53 -7.64 12.45
CA CYS A 69 19.58 -7.05 13.39
C CYS A 69 20.13 -6.80 14.80
N VAL A 70 21.40 -7.12 15.05
CA VAL A 70 22.04 -6.95 16.37
C VAL A 70 21.98 -5.48 16.84
N ASN A 71 22.17 -4.54 15.92
CA ASN A 71 22.14 -3.11 16.20
C ASN A 71 20.80 -2.46 15.82
N TYR A 72 19.79 -3.26 15.47
CA TYR A 72 18.50 -2.72 15.06
C TYR A 72 17.73 -2.16 16.25
N LYS A 73 17.27 -0.91 16.14
CA LYS A 73 16.44 -0.28 17.16
C LYS A 73 14.99 -0.72 17.00
N TYR A 74 14.62 -1.77 17.71
CA TYR A 74 13.27 -2.29 17.74
C TYR A 74 12.26 -1.29 18.34
N PRO A 75 11.03 -1.23 17.82
CA PRO A 75 9.95 -0.57 18.55
C PRO A 75 9.64 -1.35 19.82
N HIS A 76 9.28 -0.64 20.89
CA HIS A 76 8.72 -1.27 22.08
C HIS A 76 7.21 -1.38 21.97
N PHE A 77 6.63 -2.43 22.53
CA PHE A 77 5.19 -2.56 22.73
C PHE A 77 4.65 -1.34 23.49
N LYS A 78 3.54 -0.78 23.00
CA LYS A 78 2.87 0.36 23.61
C LYS A 78 1.47 -0.06 24.02
N PRO A 79 1.21 -0.27 25.32
CA PRO A 79 -0.12 -0.66 25.79
C PRO A 79 -1.22 0.31 25.35
N SER A 80 -0.92 1.60 25.20
CA SER A 80 -1.88 2.60 24.71
C SER A 80 -2.30 2.44 23.25
N ARG A 81 -1.61 1.59 22.47
CA ARG A 81 -1.97 1.26 21.08
C ARG A 81 -2.73 -0.05 20.96
N LEU A 82 -2.77 -0.85 22.03
CA LEU A 82 -3.60 -2.05 22.09
C LEU A 82 -5.04 -1.62 22.39
N ALA A 83 -5.94 -1.80 21.44
CA ALA A 83 -7.33 -1.38 21.57
C ALA A 83 -8.28 -2.35 20.88
N ILE A 84 -9.51 -2.43 21.42
CA ILE A 84 -10.60 -3.20 20.83
C ILE A 84 -11.13 -2.45 19.60
N VAL A 85 -11.25 -3.17 18.49
CA VAL A 85 -11.85 -2.70 17.24
C VAL A 85 -13.28 -3.23 17.11
N ASP A 86 -13.50 -4.51 17.37
CA ASP A 86 -14.83 -5.11 17.39
C ASP A 86 -14.91 -6.32 18.33
N VAL A 87 -16.11 -6.61 18.80
CA VAL A 87 -16.43 -7.75 19.66
C VAL A 87 -17.63 -8.48 19.07
N HIS A 88 -17.49 -9.78 18.84
CA HIS A 88 -18.59 -10.58 18.36
C HIS A 88 -19.54 -10.90 19.53
N PRO A 89 -20.84 -10.60 19.42
CA PRO A 89 -21.76 -10.74 20.55
C PRO A 89 -21.90 -12.18 21.07
N GLU A 90 -21.84 -13.18 20.17
CA GLU A 90 -22.15 -14.57 20.53
C GLU A 90 -20.94 -15.53 20.55
N ASN A 91 -19.92 -15.29 19.72
CA ASN A 91 -18.83 -16.25 19.49
C ASN A 91 -17.58 -15.98 20.32
N ASN A 92 -17.62 -14.97 21.21
CA ASN A 92 -16.48 -14.54 22.03
C ASN A 92 -15.21 -14.30 21.18
N ASN A 93 -15.40 -13.75 19.98
CA ASN A 93 -14.31 -13.31 19.13
C ASN A 93 -14.06 -11.82 19.37
N VAL A 94 -12.81 -11.40 19.27
CA VAL A 94 -12.43 -9.99 19.40
C VAL A 94 -11.44 -9.61 18.31
N ILE A 95 -11.65 -8.47 17.68
CA ILE A 95 -10.65 -7.82 16.81
C ILE A 95 -9.96 -6.77 17.65
N LEU A 96 -8.64 -6.87 17.72
CA LEU A 96 -7.76 -5.94 18.40
C LEU A 96 -6.84 -5.28 17.37
N ARG A 97 -6.45 -4.05 17.64
CA ARG A 97 -5.34 -3.38 16.95
C ARG A 97 -4.19 -3.17 17.91
N SER A 98 -2.96 -3.14 17.39
CA SER A 98 -1.76 -2.84 18.18
C SER A 98 -0.62 -2.32 17.31
N ASN A 99 0.44 -1.81 17.95
CA ASN A 99 1.76 -1.87 17.35
C ASN A 99 2.37 -3.27 17.49
N MET A 100 3.49 -3.50 16.81
CA MET A 100 4.18 -4.76 16.89
C MET A 100 4.46 -5.17 18.35
N PRO A 101 4.07 -6.39 18.77
CA PRO A 101 4.13 -6.83 20.17
C PRO A 101 5.55 -7.29 20.58
N LEU A 102 6.50 -6.36 20.54
CA LEU A 102 7.86 -6.58 20.98
C LEU A 102 8.10 -6.05 22.40
N PHE A 103 8.54 -6.94 23.28
CA PHE A 103 8.91 -6.66 24.65
C PHE A 103 10.44 -6.70 24.74
N ASN A 104 11.06 -5.53 24.88
CA ASN A 104 12.51 -5.36 24.87
C ASN A 104 13.20 -5.96 23.63
N GLY A 105 12.60 -5.77 22.46
CA GLY A 105 13.14 -6.26 21.19
C GLY A 105 12.90 -7.74 20.93
N ALA A 106 12.16 -8.44 21.77
CA ALA A 106 11.77 -9.84 21.57
C ALA A 106 10.24 -9.99 21.48
N PHE A 107 9.76 -10.92 20.65
CA PHE A 107 8.36 -11.32 20.68
C PHE A 107 8.10 -12.20 21.90
N SER A 108 6.99 -11.98 22.60
CA SER A 108 6.54 -12.86 23.70
C SER A 108 5.02 -12.96 23.67
N GLU A 109 4.53 -14.16 23.32
CA GLU A 109 3.09 -14.46 23.34
C GLU A 109 2.51 -14.32 24.75
N GLU A 110 3.25 -14.76 25.78
CA GLU A 110 2.82 -14.66 27.18
C GLU A 110 2.59 -13.21 27.60
N MET A 111 3.56 -12.32 27.35
CA MET A 111 3.43 -10.90 27.69
C MET A 111 2.32 -10.23 26.87
N LEU A 112 2.18 -10.58 25.60
CA LEU A 112 1.09 -10.10 24.76
C LEU A 112 -0.29 -10.52 25.31
N ARG A 113 -0.47 -11.80 25.64
CA ARG A 113 -1.71 -12.34 26.22
C ARG A 113 -2.04 -11.68 27.55
N LYS A 114 -1.05 -11.38 28.39
CA LYS A 114 -1.25 -10.64 29.63
C LYS A 114 -1.84 -9.25 29.39
N GLU A 115 -1.35 -8.52 28.39
CA GLU A 115 -1.88 -7.19 28.04
C GLU A 115 -3.26 -7.26 27.38
N ILE A 116 -3.52 -8.29 26.56
CA ILE A 116 -4.85 -8.55 25.99
C ILE A 116 -5.86 -8.85 27.10
N LYS A 117 -5.53 -9.75 28.03
CA LYS A 117 -6.35 -10.07 29.19
C LYS A 117 -6.71 -8.81 29.97
N ARG A 118 -5.71 -7.99 30.29
CA ARG A 118 -5.90 -6.71 31.00
C ARG A 118 -6.86 -5.78 30.24
N LEU A 119 -6.70 -5.65 28.92
CA LEU A 119 -7.59 -4.82 28.09
C LEU A 119 -9.03 -5.35 28.08
N MET A 120 -9.21 -6.66 27.88
CA MET A 120 -10.53 -7.28 27.79
C MET A 120 -11.28 -7.21 29.13
N GLU A 121 -10.64 -7.60 30.23
CA GLU A 121 -11.26 -7.58 31.56
C GLU A 121 -11.61 -6.14 32.00
N SER A 122 -10.74 -5.17 31.74
CA SER A 122 -11.05 -3.74 32.03
C SER A 122 -12.15 -3.16 31.15
N SER A 123 -12.46 -3.80 30.02
CA SER A 123 -13.58 -3.46 29.14
C SER A 123 -14.83 -4.28 29.44
N GLY A 124 -14.84 -5.07 30.52
CA GLY A 124 -15.97 -5.93 30.90
C GLY A 124 -16.17 -7.15 29.99
N LEU A 125 -15.17 -7.52 29.21
CA LEU A 125 -15.20 -8.68 28.31
C LEU A 125 -14.61 -9.92 28.98
N ALA A 126 -15.15 -11.08 28.65
CA ALA A 126 -14.60 -12.37 29.11
C ALA A 126 -13.31 -12.71 28.34
N TYR A 127 -12.29 -13.16 29.06
CA TYR A 127 -11.04 -13.64 28.47
C TYR A 127 -10.80 -15.09 28.91
N ASP A 128 -10.39 -15.94 27.96
CA ASP A 128 -9.98 -17.32 28.20
C ASP A 128 -8.56 -17.53 27.67
N ASP A 129 -7.67 -18.08 28.50
CA ASP A 129 -6.29 -18.40 28.13
C ASP A 129 -6.20 -19.38 26.95
N LYS A 130 -7.29 -20.12 26.67
CA LYS A 130 -7.40 -21.04 25.53
C LYS A 130 -7.84 -20.37 24.23
N MET A 131 -8.15 -19.07 24.23
CA MET A 131 -8.52 -18.37 23.00
C MET A 131 -7.40 -18.47 21.95
N SER A 132 -7.78 -18.84 20.73
CA SER A 132 -6.87 -18.85 19.60
C SER A 132 -6.41 -17.42 19.30
N LEU A 133 -5.14 -17.23 18.99
CA LEU A 133 -4.59 -15.93 18.61
C LEU A 133 -4.18 -15.97 17.13
N ASN A 134 -4.83 -15.13 16.32
CA ASN A 134 -4.51 -14.90 14.92
C ASN A 134 -3.95 -13.49 14.76
N ILE A 135 -2.69 -13.40 14.35
CA ILE A 135 -1.94 -12.16 14.13
C ILE A 135 -2.03 -11.81 12.65
N ILE A 136 -2.58 -10.63 12.37
CA ILE A 136 -2.68 -10.06 11.04
C ILE A 136 -1.61 -8.97 10.94
N SER A 137 -0.53 -9.30 10.25
CA SER A 137 0.68 -8.49 10.17
C SER A 137 0.79 -7.77 8.83
N PHE A 138 1.11 -6.48 8.90
CA PHE A 138 1.37 -5.65 7.72
C PHE A 138 2.86 -5.34 7.54
N LEU A 139 3.74 -6.05 8.22
CA LEU A 139 5.19 -5.90 8.09
C LEU A 139 5.66 -6.41 6.72
N ARG A 140 6.64 -5.71 6.15
CA ARG A 140 7.39 -6.07 4.94
C ARG A 140 8.82 -6.41 5.30
N ASN A 141 9.48 -7.23 4.49
CA ASN A 141 10.90 -7.54 4.72
C ASN A 141 11.83 -6.51 4.05
N THR A 142 11.76 -5.25 4.47
CA THR A 142 12.55 -4.16 3.88
C THR A 142 13.73 -3.75 4.76
N SER A 143 14.60 -2.85 4.31
CA SER A 143 15.70 -2.32 5.13
C SER A 143 15.23 -1.59 6.40
N TYR A 144 13.99 -1.08 6.40
CA TYR A 144 13.44 -0.31 7.51
C TYR A 144 12.80 -1.18 8.61
N GLU A 145 12.11 -2.25 8.21
CA GLU A 145 11.33 -3.10 9.12
C GLU A 145 11.61 -4.60 8.99
N GLY A 146 12.59 -4.99 8.18
CA GLY A 146 12.98 -6.38 7.97
C GLY A 146 13.32 -7.10 9.27
N CYS A 147 14.02 -6.45 10.21
CA CYS A 147 14.28 -7.05 11.52
C CYS A 147 13.00 -7.30 12.34
N CYS A 148 12.01 -6.42 12.23
CA CYS A 148 10.68 -6.63 12.83
C CYS A 148 9.95 -7.79 12.12
N TYR A 149 9.99 -7.83 10.80
CA TYR A 149 9.40 -8.92 10.03
C TYR A 149 10.04 -10.27 10.37
N THR A 150 11.37 -10.35 10.34
CA THR A 150 12.14 -11.56 10.64
C THR A 150 11.88 -12.05 12.05
N ILE A 151 11.90 -11.18 13.07
CA ILE A 151 11.68 -11.66 14.46
C ILE A 151 10.30 -12.25 14.64
N GLU A 152 9.27 -11.66 14.01
CA GLU A 152 7.92 -12.21 14.03
C GLU A 152 7.85 -13.55 13.31
N ARG A 153 8.32 -13.62 12.07
CA ARG A 153 8.24 -14.83 11.24
C ARG A 153 9.06 -15.99 11.80
N CYS A 154 10.14 -15.72 12.54
CA CYS A 154 11.00 -16.74 13.13
C CYS A 154 10.62 -17.11 14.57
N SER A 155 9.90 -16.25 15.30
CA SER A 155 9.57 -16.48 16.73
C SER A 155 8.11 -16.87 16.98
N VAL A 156 7.22 -16.54 16.05
CA VAL A 156 5.79 -16.85 16.14
C VAL A 156 5.49 -18.07 15.28
N LYS A 157 4.57 -18.93 15.74
CA LYS A 157 4.14 -20.08 14.96
C LYS A 157 3.47 -19.63 13.66
N SER A 158 3.81 -20.27 12.54
CA SER A 158 3.36 -19.81 11.23
C SER A 158 1.85 -19.89 11.02
N ASP A 159 1.15 -20.80 11.71
CA ASP A 159 -0.31 -20.94 11.66
C ASP A 159 -1.05 -19.81 12.39
N MET A 160 -0.34 -19.08 13.25
CA MET A 160 -0.88 -17.92 13.96
C MET A 160 -0.77 -16.63 13.15
N ILE A 161 0.02 -16.57 12.07
CA ILE A 161 0.25 -15.33 11.32
C ILE A 161 -0.38 -15.39 9.95
N THR A 162 -1.19 -14.38 9.66
CA THR A 162 -1.55 -13.98 8.30
C THR A 162 -0.82 -12.68 7.96
N ASN A 163 -0.04 -12.65 6.88
CA ASN A 163 0.69 -11.45 6.46
C ASN A 163 0.09 -10.87 5.18
N TYR A 164 -0.18 -9.56 5.20
CA TYR A 164 -0.74 -8.80 4.08
C TYR A 164 0.02 -7.48 3.92
N PRO A 165 0.88 -7.30 2.91
CA PRO A 165 1.50 -6.00 2.67
C PRO A 165 0.43 -4.96 2.33
N ILE A 166 0.43 -3.82 3.04
CA ILE A 166 -0.43 -2.65 2.76
C ILE A 166 0.50 -1.49 2.40
N LEU A 167 0.35 -0.95 1.19
CA LEU A 167 1.18 0.11 0.64
C LEU A 167 0.49 1.47 0.71
N GLY A 168 -0.84 1.51 0.68
CA GLY A 168 -1.63 2.73 0.54
C GLY A 168 -1.50 3.32 -0.87
N THR A 169 -1.91 4.58 -1.03
CA THR A 169 -1.81 5.28 -2.33
C THR A 169 -1.39 6.73 -2.15
N SER A 170 -0.56 7.24 -3.06
CA SER A 170 -0.16 8.66 -3.04
C SER A 170 -1.18 9.58 -3.72
N ILE A 171 -2.22 9.01 -4.35
CA ILE A 171 -3.21 9.75 -5.13
C ILE A 171 -4.37 10.15 -4.23
N ASN A 172 -4.52 11.45 -3.98
CA ASN A 172 -5.72 11.98 -3.33
C ASN A 172 -6.91 11.95 -4.30
N PRO A 173 -8.03 11.26 -4.00
CA PRO A 173 -9.17 11.21 -4.91
C PRO A 173 -9.82 12.59 -5.13
N TYR A 174 -9.66 13.55 -4.23
CA TYR A 174 -10.24 14.89 -4.41
C TYR A 174 -9.46 15.75 -5.42
N ASP A 175 -8.21 15.38 -5.71
CA ASP A 175 -7.37 16.06 -6.71
C ASP A 175 -7.53 15.44 -8.12
N VAL A 176 -8.24 14.32 -8.25
CA VAL A 176 -8.51 13.64 -9.53
C VAL A 176 -9.76 14.19 -10.19
N ASP A 177 -9.73 14.37 -11.53
CA ASP A 177 -10.90 14.77 -12.32
C ASP A 177 -12.12 13.88 -11.98
N PRO A 178 -13.31 14.46 -11.72
CA PRO A 178 -14.48 13.69 -11.30
C PRO A 178 -14.88 12.54 -12.23
N LYS A 179 -14.70 12.67 -13.55
CA LYS A 179 -15.06 11.60 -14.49
C LYS A 179 -14.07 10.45 -14.39
N ILE A 180 -12.77 10.75 -14.31
CA ILE A 180 -11.72 9.74 -14.13
C ILE A 180 -11.90 9.06 -12.78
N ARG A 181 -12.03 9.83 -11.70
CA ARG A 181 -12.24 9.30 -10.35
C ARG A 181 -13.42 8.35 -10.28
N ASN A 182 -14.58 8.74 -10.80
CA ASN A 182 -15.77 7.88 -10.75
C ASN A 182 -15.58 6.59 -11.57
N LYS A 183 -14.79 6.64 -12.65
CA LYS A 183 -14.40 5.44 -13.40
C LYS A 183 -13.49 4.54 -12.57
N GLU A 184 -12.44 5.09 -11.96
CA GLU A 184 -11.52 4.33 -11.09
C GLU A 184 -12.27 3.70 -9.91
N LEU A 185 -13.19 4.44 -9.28
CA LEU A 185 -14.05 3.92 -8.20
C LEU A 185 -14.81 2.67 -8.64
N ALA A 186 -15.37 2.67 -9.85
CA ALA A 186 -16.15 1.56 -10.38
C ALA A 186 -15.29 0.36 -10.80
N THR A 187 -14.03 0.56 -11.21
CA THR A 187 -13.13 -0.52 -11.63
C THR A 187 -12.29 -1.10 -10.51
N LEU A 188 -12.29 -0.48 -9.32
CA LEU A 188 -11.48 -0.86 -8.16
C LEU A 188 -9.97 -0.83 -8.39
N ASN A 189 -9.48 -0.18 -9.46
CA ASN A 189 -8.05 -0.04 -9.72
C ASN A 189 -7.31 0.73 -8.61
N TRP A 190 -8.03 1.54 -7.84
CA TRP A 190 -7.48 2.25 -6.68
C TRP A 190 -7.23 1.34 -5.48
N ASP A 191 -7.90 0.19 -5.38
CA ASP A 191 -7.78 -0.78 -4.28
C ASP A 191 -6.57 -1.72 -4.51
N SER A 192 -5.40 -1.15 -4.76
CA SER A 192 -4.19 -1.90 -5.13
C SER A 192 -3.72 -2.89 -4.06
N ASP A 193 -4.12 -2.69 -2.81
CA ASP A 193 -3.82 -3.57 -1.69
C ASP A 193 -4.88 -4.65 -1.45
N ASN A 194 -5.90 -4.76 -2.31
CA ASN A 194 -7.07 -5.64 -2.11
C ASN A 194 -7.69 -5.47 -0.71
N LEU A 195 -7.77 -4.23 -0.23
CA LEU A 195 -8.19 -3.88 1.12
C LEU A 195 -9.62 -4.34 1.37
N ILE A 196 -10.51 -4.19 0.39
CA ILE A 196 -11.92 -4.61 0.49
C ILE A 196 -12.01 -6.13 0.69
N GLU A 197 -11.26 -6.90 -0.11
CA GLU A 197 -11.22 -8.36 -0.03
C GLU A 197 -10.70 -8.80 1.34
N ARG A 198 -9.53 -8.30 1.77
CA ARG A 198 -8.89 -8.70 3.03
C ARG A 198 -9.74 -8.38 4.27
N VAL A 199 -10.42 -7.23 4.27
CA VAL A 199 -11.38 -6.87 5.33
C VAL A 199 -12.58 -7.82 5.33
N THR A 200 -13.08 -8.18 4.15
CA THR A 200 -14.20 -9.11 4.01
C THR A 200 -13.81 -10.52 4.47
N GLU A 201 -12.61 -10.99 4.13
CA GLU A 201 -12.06 -12.26 4.61
C GLU A 201 -11.95 -12.30 6.14
N LEU A 202 -11.42 -11.23 6.75
CA LEU A 202 -11.36 -11.11 8.20
C LEU A 202 -12.77 -11.18 8.79
N ASN A 203 -13.73 -10.42 8.25
CA ASN A 203 -15.10 -10.44 8.77
C ASN A 203 -15.74 -11.83 8.64
N ASN A 204 -15.51 -12.53 7.53
CA ASN A 204 -16.01 -13.89 7.35
C ASN A 204 -15.42 -14.84 8.39
N LYS A 205 -14.11 -14.78 8.63
CA LYS A 205 -13.45 -15.57 9.70
C LYS A 205 -14.00 -15.20 11.08
N PHE A 206 -14.15 -13.91 11.36
CA PHE A 206 -14.67 -13.37 12.62
C PHE A 206 -16.09 -13.85 12.95
N ASN A 207 -16.92 -14.10 11.94
CA ASN A 207 -18.27 -14.65 12.13
C ASN A 207 -18.29 -16.20 12.16
N ALA A 208 -17.31 -16.86 11.53
CA ALA A 208 -17.31 -18.32 11.38
C ALA A 208 -16.66 -19.07 12.56
N VAL A 209 -15.57 -18.54 13.13
CA VAL A 209 -14.84 -19.20 14.23
C VAL A 209 -15.40 -18.80 15.61
N LYS A 210 -14.90 -19.40 16.68
CA LYS A 210 -15.26 -19.05 18.06
C LYS A 210 -14.02 -18.92 18.94
N ASN A 211 -14.14 -18.17 20.04
CA ASN A 211 -13.09 -17.97 21.03
C ASN A 211 -11.74 -17.58 20.40
N THR A 212 -11.74 -16.62 19.47
CA THR A 212 -10.55 -16.21 18.71
C THR A 212 -10.28 -14.72 18.86
N ILE A 213 -9.01 -14.39 19.12
CA ILE A 213 -8.47 -13.04 19.11
C ILE A 213 -7.82 -12.80 17.75
N PHE A 214 -8.28 -11.78 17.03
CA PHE A 214 -7.65 -11.29 15.80
C PHE A 214 -6.85 -10.02 16.12
N LEU A 215 -5.52 -10.10 16.12
CA LEU A 215 -4.65 -8.96 16.43
C LEU A 215 -4.08 -8.37 15.14
N VAL A 216 -4.54 -7.19 14.76
CA VAL A 216 -4.08 -6.44 13.59
C VAL A 216 -2.93 -5.50 13.98
N HIS A 217 -1.80 -5.56 13.29
CA HIS A 217 -0.69 -4.65 13.56
C HIS A 217 0.21 -4.36 12.35
N CYS A 218 0.96 -3.27 12.48
CA CYS A 218 2.16 -2.97 11.71
C CYS A 218 3.29 -2.62 12.70
N ARG A 219 4.45 -2.18 12.20
CA ARG A 219 5.59 -1.82 13.07
C ARG A 219 5.19 -0.86 14.20
N HIS A 220 4.45 0.19 13.87
CA HIS A 220 4.05 1.22 14.82
C HIS A 220 2.58 1.19 15.24
N GLY A 221 1.71 0.40 14.61
CA GLY A 221 0.27 0.35 14.93
C GLY A 221 -0.52 1.61 14.60
N ARG A 222 0.03 2.46 13.72
CA ARG A 222 -0.54 3.77 13.35
C ARG A 222 -1.12 3.75 11.95
N ASP A 223 -0.25 3.64 10.95
CA ASP A 223 -0.60 4.00 9.57
C ASP A 223 -1.32 2.87 8.84
N ARG A 224 -0.60 1.82 8.40
CA ARG A 224 -1.18 0.60 7.80
C ARG A 224 -2.26 -0.06 8.67
N THR A 225 -2.03 -0.10 9.99
CA THR A 225 -3.03 -0.59 10.95
C THR A 225 -4.26 0.32 11.00
N GLY A 226 -4.05 1.63 10.93
CA GLY A 226 -5.12 2.62 10.87
C GLY A 226 -5.97 2.46 9.61
N GLU A 227 -5.35 2.32 8.44
CA GLU A 227 -6.04 2.11 7.17
C GLU A 227 -6.89 0.85 7.19
N PHE A 228 -6.31 -0.28 7.60
CA PHE A 228 -7.06 -1.54 7.64
C PHE A 228 -8.22 -1.50 8.64
N VAL A 229 -7.98 -0.96 9.84
CA VAL A 229 -9.03 -0.81 10.85
C VAL A 229 -10.10 0.18 10.39
N ALA A 230 -9.70 1.26 9.71
CA ALA A 230 -10.61 2.23 9.12
C ALA A 230 -11.51 1.57 8.07
N ALA A 231 -10.91 0.77 7.19
CA ALA A 231 -11.63 0.01 6.20
C ALA A 231 -12.62 -0.96 6.82
N TYR A 232 -12.21 -1.71 7.84
CA TYR A 232 -13.12 -2.59 8.60
C TYR A 232 -14.30 -1.80 9.20
N ARG A 233 -14.03 -0.69 9.88
CA ARG A 233 -15.07 0.10 10.54
C ARG A 233 -16.04 0.74 9.55
N MET A 234 -15.57 1.29 8.44
CA MET A 234 -16.46 1.87 7.43
C MET A 234 -17.22 0.78 6.63
N LEU A 235 -16.52 -0.26 6.17
CA LEU A 235 -17.09 -1.29 5.30
C LEU A 235 -17.98 -2.29 6.04
N ILE A 236 -17.65 -2.65 7.29
CA ILE A 236 -18.37 -3.67 8.07
C ILE A 236 -19.24 -3.03 9.14
N LYS A 237 -18.70 -2.11 9.95
CA LYS A 237 -19.44 -1.49 11.06
C LYS A 237 -20.34 -0.33 10.64
N ARG A 238 -20.19 0.16 9.39
CA ARG A 238 -20.89 1.35 8.87
C ARG A 238 -20.57 2.63 9.65
N ASP A 239 -19.39 2.70 10.26
CA ASP A 239 -18.93 3.90 10.95
C ASP A 239 -18.70 5.04 9.95
N LYS A 240 -18.91 6.28 10.41
CA LYS A 240 -18.63 7.47 9.60
C LYS A 240 -17.13 7.71 9.48
N PHE A 241 -16.72 8.24 8.33
CA PHE A 241 -15.32 8.51 8.03
C PHE A 241 -14.66 9.41 9.10
N ILE A 242 -15.34 10.46 9.55
CA ILE A 242 -14.82 11.35 10.60
C ILE A 242 -14.52 10.64 11.93
N ASP A 243 -15.37 9.70 12.34
CA ASP A 243 -15.22 9.00 13.62
C ASP A 243 -14.10 7.97 13.57
N VAL A 244 -13.89 7.40 12.38
CA VAL A 244 -12.77 6.52 12.08
C VAL A 244 -11.44 7.29 12.11
N ILE A 245 -11.37 8.45 11.44
CA ILE A 245 -10.19 9.33 11.46
C ILE A 245 -9.82 9.71 12.89
N LYS A 246 -10.77 10.23 13.68
CA LYS A 246 -10.52 10.65 15.07
C LYS A 246 -9.97 9.50 15.93
N ALA A 247 -10.49 8.28 15.75
CA ALA A 247 -9.99 7.12 16.47
C ALA A 247 -8.58 6.72 16.03
N ASN A 248 -8.26 6.85 14.74
CA ASN A 248 -6.90 6.62 14.23
C ASN A 248 -5.92 7.67 14.77
N GLU A 249 -6.31 8.94 14.81
CA GLU A 249 -5.49 10.03 15.36
C GLU A 249 -5.13 9.81 16.85
N GLN A 250 -6.06 9.26 17.64
CA GLN A 250 -5.81 8.90 19.04
C GLN A 250 -4.71 7.84 19.21
N MET A 251 -4.52 6.96 18.22
CA MET A 251 -3.43 5.96 18.20
C MET A 251 -2.09 6.58 17.75
N GLY A 252 -2.15 7.82 17.29
CA GLY A 252 -1.06 8.63 16.76
C GLY A 252 -1.07 8.65 15.24
N ILE A 253 -0.68 9.80 14.68
CA ILE A 253 -0.60 10.01 13.23
C ILE A 253 0.81 9.62 12.74
N GLY A 254 0.87 9.08 11.53
CA GLY A 254 2.10 8.86 10.79
C GLY A 254 2.73 10.14 10.26
N THR A 255 3.77 9.97 9.45
CA THR A 255 4.44 11.07 8.75
C THR A 255 4.05 11.15 7.27
N THR A 256 3.26 10.20 6.79
CA THR A 256 2.84 10.09 5.39
C THR A 256 1.32 10.05 5.33
N ASN A 257 0.76 10.66 4.27
CA ASN A 257 -0.68 10.69 4.04
C ASN A 257 -1.17 9.52 3.18
N ILE A 258 -0.27 8.67 2.64
CA ILE A 258 -0.66 7.66 1.63
C ILE A 258 -1.78 6.71 2.10
N TYR A 259 -1.80 6.41 3.38
CA TYR A 259 -2.79 5.52 3.98
C TYR A 259 -4.13 6.23 4.19
N ILE A 260 -4.10 7.52 4.52
CA ILE A 260 -5.29 8.37 4.61
C ILE A 260 -5.89 8.60 3.22
N GLU A 261 -5.08 8.76 2.18
CA GLU A 261 -5.58 8.88 0.82
C GLU A 261 -6.31 7.59 0.37
N MET A 262 -5.80 6.41 0.76
CA MET A 262 -6.51 5.13 0.53
C MET A 262 -7.85 5.09 1.28
N GLU A 263 -7.89 5.54 2.54
CA GLU A 263 -9.14 5.64 3.30
C GLU A 263 -10.16 6.59 2.63
N LYS A 264 -9.71 7.70 2.03
CA LYS A 264 -10.58 8.61 1.25
C LYS A 264 -11.15 7.94 0.00
N TRP A 265 -10.33 7.16 -0.73
CA TRP A 265 -10.79 6.40 -1.89
C TRP A 265 -11.87 5.40 -1.48
N LEU A 266 -11.62 4.64 -0.41
CA LEU A 266 -12.60 3.71 0.13
C LEU A 266 -13.88 4.42 0.55
N CYS A 267 -13.79 5.56 1.25
CA CYS A 267 -14.97 6.33 1.62
C CYS A 267 -15.82 6.68 0.39
N LEU A 268 -15.21 7.25 -0.65
CA LEU A 268 -15.93 7.63 -1.87
C LEU A 268 -16.50 6.43 -2.61
N TYR A 269 -15.83 5.28 -2.58
CA TYR A 269 -16.36 4.04 -3.12
C TYR A 269 -17.62 3.61 -2.37
N LEU A 270 -17.58 3.64 -1.03
CA LEU A 270 -18.71 3.32 -0.18
C LEU A 270 -19.91 4.26 -0.43
N GLU A 271 -19.65 5.56 -0.54
CA GLU A 271 -20.66 6.57 -0.81
C GLU A 271 -21.28 6.43 -2.20
N LYS A 272 -20.44 6.35 -3.25
CA LYS A 272 -20.87 6.53 -4.64
C LYS A 272 -21.17 5.24 -5.38
N VAL A 273 -20.54 4.13 -4.99
CA VAL A 273 -20.69 2.84 -5.67
C VAL A 273 -21.52 1.89 -4.82
N MET A 274 -21.24 1.77 -3.53
CA MET A 274 -21.98 0.86 -2.63
C MET A 274 -23.28 1.47 -2.08
N GLY A 275 -23.49 2.77 -2.27
CA GLY A 275 -24.72 3.46 -1.85
C GLY A 275 -24.84 3.64 -0.35
N PHE A 276 -23.75 3.96 0.35
CA PHE A 276 -23.76 4.33 1.77
C PHE A 276 -23.67 5.85 1.94
N PRO A 277 -24.78 6.60 1.80
CA PRO A 277 -24.75 8.07 1.76
C PRO A 277 -24.30 8.70 3.09
N ASP A 278 -24.46 7.99 4.21
CA ASP A 278 -24.19 8.53 5.55
C ASP A 278 -22.73 8.39 6.00
N VAL A 279 -21.85 7.80 5.18
CA VAL A 279 -20.43 7.61 5.54
C VAL A 279 -19.69 8.95 5.70
N GLY A 280 -20.15 10.00 5.01
CA GLY A 280 -19.71 11.39 5.19
C GLY A 280 -18.29 11.64 4.71
N CYS A 281 -18.03 11.46 3.41
CA CYS A 281 -16.69 11.63 2.84
C CYS A 281 -16.30 13.09 2.69
N PHE A 282 -15.06 13.42 3.03
CA PHE A 282 -14.49 14.75 2.82
C PHE A 282 -12.97 14.68 2.56
N ASP A 283 -12.42 15.76 2.00
CA ASP A 283 -10.99 15.90 1.79
C ASP A 283 -10.29 16.34 3.09
N LEU A 284 -9.82 15.35 3.85
CA LEU A 284 -9.02 15.62 5.05
C LEU A 284 -7.65 16.20 4.65
N LYS A 285 -7.32 17.37 5.19
CA LYS A 285 -6.03 18.03 5.03
C LYS A 285 -5.34 18.21 6.38
N TYR A 286 -4.17 17.62 6.53
CA TYR A 286 -3.28 17.90 7.66
C TYR A 286 -2.39 19.09 7.32
N ASP A 287 -2.37 20.11 8.18
CA ASP A 287 -1.43 21.22 8.04
C ASP A 287 0.00 20.73 8.24
N LYS A 288 0.83 20.85 7.19
CA LYS A 288 2.24 20.44 7.19
C LYS A 288 3.11 21.15 8.27
N GLN A 289 2.57 22.13 9.00
CA GLN A 289 3.28 22.93 9.99
C GLN A 289 3.30 22.36 11.42
N GLN A 290 2.59 21.26 11.71
CA GLN A 290 2.48 20.73 13.09
C GLN A 290 3.40 19.55 13.45
N HIS A 291 4.46 19.29 12.68
CA HIS A 291 5.49 18.35 13.10
C HIS A 291 6.71 19.11 13.68
N PRO A 292 6.73 19.47 14.98
CA PRO A 292 7.99 19.80 15.60
C PRO A 292 8.86 18.55 15.52
N LYS A 293 10.02 18.68 14.88
CA LYS A 293 11.10 17.69 14.97
C LYS A 293 11.37 17.49 16.47
N LYS A 294 10.98 16.33 17.00
CA LYS A 294 11.44 15.84 18.30
C LYS A 294 12.55 14.84 18.08
#